data_AF-A0A7S2KS78-F1
#
_entry.id   AF-A0A7S2KS78-F1
#
_cell.length_a   1.000
_cell.length_b   1.000
_cell.length_c   1.000
_cell.angle_alpha   90.00
_cell.angle_beta   90.00
_cell.angle_gamma   90.00
#
_symmetry.space_group_name_H-M   'P 1'
#
loop_
_entity.id
_entity.type
_entity.pdbx_description
1 polymer ?
#
loop_
_entity_poly.entity_id
_entity_poly.type
_entity_poly.pdbx_seq_one_letter_code
_entity_poly.pdbx_strand_id
1 'polypeptide(L)'
;MQASIDAGREAGLAETETQEAAQALEQERAKAAARERIQAASGAEDAVELKAAIQAGEDAGVAEEVVRNAQEALAELEQRLERRATARTALREATQTRDIEPLHAAVEEAVAAGVPEDEISAARQALREEQAKSDARKTLREALACREILQLQVSMDAGREAGLAETETQ
;
A
#
# COMPACT_ATOMS: atom_id res chain seq x y z
N MET A 1 12.99 37.92 -16.63
CA MET A 1 12.63 37.34 -17.95
C MET A 1 11.38 37.95 -18.55
N GLN A 2 10.22 38.01 -17.87
CA GLN A 2 9.04 38.73 -18.39
C GLN A 2 9.36 40.20 -18.74
N ALA A 3 10.03 40.90 -17.80
CA ALA A 3 10.54 42.26 -18.01
C ALA A 3 11.54 42.41 -19.17
N SER A 4 12.17 41.32 -19.62
CA SER A 4 13.10 41.33 -20.75
C SER A 4 12.38 41.19 -22.10
N ILE A 5 11.22 40.51 -22.12
CA ILE A 5 10.34 40.41 -23.30
C ILE A 5 9.63 41.75 -23.50
N ASP A 6 9.16 42.37 -22.42
CA ASP A 6 8.50 43.68 -22.46
C ASP A 6 9.47 44.79 -22.92
N ALA A 7 10.70 44.78 -22.41
CA ALA A 7 11.77 45.69 -22.85
C ALA A 7 12.18 45.47 -24.33
N GLY A 8 12.07 44.23 -24.83
CA GLY A 8 12.34 43.91 -26.23
C GLY A 8 11.32 44.49 -27.21
N ARG A 9 10.03 44.54 -26.82
CA ARG A 9 8.98 45.25 -27.58
C ARG A 9 9.22 46.75 -27.64
N GLU A 10 9.66 47.36 -26.54
CA GLU A 10 10.01 48.79 -26.52
C GLU A 10 11.28 49.11 -27.33
N ALA A 11 12.18 48.14 -27.50
CA ALA A 11 13.43 48.31 -28.24
C ALA A 11 13.31 48.09 -29.77
N GLY A 12 12.12 47.77 -30.30
CA GLY A 12 11.88 47.62 -31.74
C GLY A 12 12.28 46.26 -32.33
N LEU A 13 12.39 45.21 -31.51
CA LEU A 13 12.43 43.83 -32.02
C LEU A 13 11.15 43.51 -32.78
N ALA A 14 11.23 42.67 -33.81
CA ALA A 14 10.08 42.33 -34.62
C ALA A 14 9.00 41.69 -33.73
N GLU A 15 7.74 42.11 -33.89
CA GLU A 15 6.62 41.63 -33.07
C GLU A 15 6.54 40.09 -33.03
N THR A 16 6.95 39.45 -34.13
CA THR A 16 7.10 38.00 -34.29
C THR A 16 8.12 37.38 -33.33
N GLU A 17 9.31 37.98 -33.17
CA GLU A 17 10.35 37.46 -32.27
C GLU A 17 9.91 37.53 -30.79
N THR A 18 9.17 38.58 -30.44
CA THR A 18 8.62 38.73 -29.08
C THR A 18 7.47 37.76 -28.79
N GLN A 19 6.67 37.42 -29.81
CA GLN A 19 5.61 36.41 -29.70
C GLN A 19 6.19 35.00 -29.59
N GLU A 20 7.20 34.66 -30.40
CA GLU A 20 7.90 33.37 -30.33
C GLU A 20 8.58 33.16 -28.97
N ALA A 21 9.25 34.18 -28.44
CA ALA A 21 9.85 34.12 -27.10
C ALA A 21 8.81 33.93 -25.98
N ALA A 22 7.64 34.57 -26.09
CA ALA A 22 6.56 34.41 -25.14
C ALA A 22 5.96 33.00 -25.18
N GLN A 23 5.73 32.45 -26.38
CA GLN A 23 5.23 31.09 -26.57
C GLN A 23 6.23 30.05 -26.05
N ALA A 24 7.51 30.20 -26.34
CA ALA A 24 8.56 29.32 -25.82
C ALA A 24 8.62 29.35 -24.28
N LEU A 25 8.47 30.54 -23.68
CA LEU A 25 8.44 30.67 -22.23
C LEU A 25 7.21 30.01 -21.60
N GLU A 26 6.03 30.17 -22.20
CA GLU A 26 4.80 29.51 -21.75
C GLU A 26 4.94 27.98 -21.86
N GLN A 27 5.50 27.49 -22.97
CA GLN A 27 5.72 26.08 -23.19
C GLN A 27 6.69 25.48 -22.15
N GLU A 28 7.81 26.15 -21.85
CA GLU A 28 8.75 25.67 -20.83
C GLU A 28 8.16 25.72 -19.41
N ARG A 29 7.31 26.72 -19.10
CA ARG A 29 6.55 26.74 -17.83
C ARG A 29 5.58 25.57 -17.74
N ALA A 30 4.86 25.26 -18.82
CA ALA A 30 3.95 24.13 -18.87
C ALA A 30 4.70 22.80 -18.65
N LYS A 31 5.85 22.61 -19.31
CA LYS A 31 6.71 21.43 -19.09
C LYS A 31 7.22 21.33 -17.65
N ALA A 32 7.65 22.45 -17.06
CA ALA A 32 8.13 22.47 -15.69
C ALA A 32 7.02 22.08 -14.69
N ALA A 33 5.84 22.68 -14.83
CA ALA A 33 4.69 22.37 -13.99
C ALA A 33 4.24 20.90 -14.14
N ALA A 34 4.26 20.35 -15.36
CA ALA A 34 3.92 18.96 -15.59
C ALA A 34 4.93 18.00 -14.94
N ARG A 35 6.23 18.30 -15.01
CA ARG A 35 7.28 17.52 -14.33
C ARG A 35 7.11 17.52 -12.81
N GLU A 36 6.82 18.68 -12.22
CA GLU A 36 6.53 18.79 -10.79
C GLU A 36 5.30 17.98 -10.40
N ARG A 37 4.25 18.01 -11.23
CA ARG A 37 3.02 17.24 -10.99
C ARG A 37 3.28 15.73 -11.06
N ILE A 38 4.06 15.27 -12.04
CA ILE A 38 4.46 13.85 -12.15
C ILE A 38 5.20 13.44 -10.87
N GLN A 39 6.19 14.22 -10.44
CA GLN A 39 6.97 13.91 -9.24
C GLN A 39 6.10 13.87 -7.98
N ALA A 40 5.19 14.85 -7.82
CA ALA A 40 4.29 14.91 -6.68
C ALA A 40 3.33 13.71 -6.65
N ALA A 41 2.73 13.37 -7.79
CA ALA A 41 1.79 12.25 -7.89
C ALA A 41 2.47 10.89 -7.67
N SER A 42 3.68 10.70 -8.21
CA SER A 42 4.50 9.50 -7.91
C SER A 42 4.81 9.38 -6.42
N GLY A 43 5.18 10.49 -5.76
CA GLY A 43 5.48 10.50 -4.33
C GLY A 43 4.26 10.27 -3.43
N ALA A 44 3.07 10.66 -3.89
CA ALA A 44 1.81 10.45 -3.17
C ALA A 44 1.25 9.02 -3.32
N GLU A 45 1.87 8.17 -4.16
CA GLU A 45 1.35 6.85 -4.54
C GLU A 45 -0.06 6.90 -5.14
N ASP A 46 -0.42 7.99 -5.81
CA ASP A 46 -1.73 8.17 -6.43
C ASP A 46 -1.66 7.85 -7.93
N ALA A 47 -2.10 6.64 -8.30
CA ALA A 47 -2.07 6.17 -9.68
C ALA A 47 -2.97 7.01 -10.61
N VAL A 48 -4.09 7.55 -10.10
CA VAL A 48 -5.03 8.35 -10.90
C VAL A 48 -4.42 9.70 -11.21
N GLU A 49 -3.89 10.38 -10.20
CA GLU A 49 -3.19 11.66 -10.37
C GLU A 49 -1.91 11.49 -11.19
N LEU A 50 -1.17 10.39 -11.02
CA LEU A 50 0.03 10.13 -11.80
C LEU A 50 -0.28 9.94 -13.28
N LYS A 51 -1.33 9.19 -13.60
CA LYS A 51 -1.82 9.03 -14.98
C LYS A 51 -2.24 10.37 -15.59
N ALA A 52 -2.96 11.20 -14.83
CA ALA A 52 -3.35 12.54 -15.28
C ALA A 52 -2.13 13.47 -15.49
N ALA A 53 -1.13 13.38 -14.61
CA ALA A 53 0.10 14.15 -14.71
C ALA A 53 0.96 13.74 -15.92
N ILE A 54 1.02 12.44 -16.23
CA ILE A 54 1.69 11.92 -17.42
C ILE A 54 1.04 12.48 -18.69
N GLN A 55 -0.30 12.41 -18.80
CA GLN A 55 -1.01 12.97 -19.95
C GLN A 55 -0.75 14.46 -20.11
N ALA A 56 -0.80 15.23 -19.02
CA ALA A 56 -0.47 16.65 -19.06
C ALA A 56 0.99 16.92 -19.48
N GLY A 57 1.91 16.02 -19.11
CA GLY A 57 3.30 16.06 -19.56
C GLY A 57 3.47 15.81 -21.05
N GLU A 58 2.76 14.81 -21.59
CA GLU A 58 2.72 14.53 -23.03
C GLU A 58 2.17 15.74 -23.81
N ASP A 59 1.04 16.30 -23.35
CA ASP A 59 0.39 17.46 -23.98
C ASP A 59 1.29 18.71 -23.95
N ALA A 60 2.07 18.89 -22.88
CA ALA A 60 3.02 20.00 -22.74
C ALA A 60 4.34 19.78 -23.51
N GLY A 61 4.57 18.60 -24.08
CA GLY A 61 5.81 18.25 -24.77
C GLY A 61 6.99 18.05 -23.80
N VAL A 62 6.74 17.51 -22.61
CA VAL A 62 7.79 17.02 -21.71
C VAL A 62 8.64 15.97 -22.45
N ALA A 63 9.93 15.91 -22.14
CA ALA A 63 10.86 14.98 -22.78
C ALA A 63 10.35 13.53 -22.67
N GLU A 64 10.41 12.80 -23.78
CA GLU A 64 9.90 11.42 -23.90
C GLU A 64 10.49 10.49 -22.83
N GLU A 65 11.77 10.66 -22.49
CA GLU A 65 12.41 9.90 -21.41
C GLU A 65 11.73 10.09 -20.05
N VAL A 66 11.31 11.31 -19.72
CA VAL A 66 10.61 11.60 -18.46
C VAL A 66 9.21 10.97 -18.45
N VAL A 67 8.50 11.06 -19.59
CA VAL A 67 7.18 10.45 -19.75
C VAL A 67 7.28 8.93 -19.63
N ARG A 68 8.23 8.30 -20.33
CA ARG A 68 8.47 6.85 -20.26
C ARG A 68 8.77 6.38 -18.84
N ASN A 69 9.69 7.06 -18.14
CA ASN A 69 10.02 6.70 -16.75
C ASN A 69 8.80 6.85 -15.83
N ALA A 70 7.95 7.85 -16.06
CA ALA A 70 6.72 8.02 -15.29
C ALA A 70 5.67 6.94 -15.59
N GLN A 71 5.56 6.49 -16.85
CA GLN A 71 4.70 5.37 -17.25
C GLN A 71 5.16 4.03 -16.63
N GLU A 72 6.48 3.78 -16.58
CA GLU A 72 7.05 2.62 -15.88
C GLU A 72 6.71 2.68 -14.38
N ALA A 73 6.92 3.84 -13.73
CA ALA A 73 6.56 4.04 -12.33
C ALA A 73 5.05 3.87 -12.07
N LEU A 74 4.19 4.29 -13.00
CA LEU A 74 2.74 4.07 -12.92
C LEU A 74 2.41 2.57 -12.97
N ALA A 75 3.00 1.82 -13.89
CA ALA A 75 2.76 0.38 -14.01
C ALA A 75 3.20 -0.39 -12.75
N GLU A 76 4.35 -0.02 -12.17
CA GLU A 76 4.82 -0.60 -10.90
C GLU A 76 3.89 -0.24 -9.73
N LEU A 77 3.42 1.02 -9.68
CA LEU A 77 2.48 1.48 -8.67
C LEU A 77 1.15 0.72 -8.77
N GLU A 78 0.56 0.61 -9.95
CA GLU A 78 -0.68 -0.14 -10.19
C GLU A 78 -0.53 -1.60 -9.77
N GLN A 79 0.56 -2.26 -10.15
CA GLN A 79 0.83 -3.64 -9.74
C GLN A 79 0.92 -3.79 -8.22
N ARG A 80 1.56 -2.83 -7.54
CA ARG A 80 1.70 -2.86 -6.07
C ARG A 80 0.36 -2.62 -5.38
N LEU A 81 -0.45 -1.69 -5.89
CA LEU A 81 -1.80 -1.43 -5.37
C LEU A 81 -2.70 -2.67 -5.53
N GLU A 82 -2.63 -3.35 -6.67
CA GLU A 82 -3.37 -4.58 -6.91
C GLU A 82 -2.98 -5.71 -5.95
N ARG A 83 -1.66 -5.92 -5.75
CA ARG A 83 -1.15 -6.89 -4.76
C ARG A 83 -1.64 -6.57 -3.37
N ARG A 84 -1.62 -5.30 -2.95
CA ARG A 84 -2.16 -4.86 -1.66
C ARG A 84 -3.67 -5.13 -1.56
N ALA A 85 -4.44 -4.88 -2.62
CA ALA A 85 -5.88 -5.11 -2.62
C ALA A 85 -6.23 -6.60 -2.51
N THR A 86 -5.51 -7.45 -3.23
CA THR A 86 -5.65 -8.92 -3.15
C THR A 86 -5.30 -9.40 -1.74
N ALA A 87 -4.15 -8.99 -1.20
CA ALA A 87 -3.72 -9.39 0.13
C ALA A 87 -4.69 -8.91 1.24
N ARG A 88 -5.25 -7.69 1.12
CA ARG A 88 -6.32 -7.21 2.03
C ARG A 88 -7.56 -8.09 1.99
N THR A 89 -7.92 -8.59 0.82
CA THR A 89 -9.09 -9.46 0.65
C THR A 89 -8.84 -10.80 1.31
N ALA A 90 -7.71 -11.44 1.02
CA ALA A 90 -7.29 -12.69 1.66
C ALA A 90 -7.20 -12.55 3.19
N LEU A 91 -6.64 -11.44 3.68
CA LEU A 91 -6.53 -11.16 5.12
C LEU A 91 -7.91 -11.06 5.79
N ARG A 92 -8.87 -10.39 5.15
CA ARG A 92 -10.25 -10.28 5.68
C ARG A 92 -10.94 -11.63 5.72
N GLU A 93 -10.83 -12.42 4.64
CA GLU A 93 -11.44 -13.75 4.57
C GLU A 93 -10.85 -14.68 5.63
N ALA A 94 -9.53 -14.74 5.75
CA ALA A 94 -8.87 -15.58 6.74
C ALA A 94 -9.17 -15.15 8.19
N THR A 95 -9.31 -13.84 8.43
CA THR A 95 -9.70 -13.32 9.76
C THR A 95 -11.14 -13.74 10.13
N GLN A 96 -12.02 -13.90 9.14
CA GLN A 96 -13.40 -14.36 9.36
C GLN A 96 -13.47 -15.84 9.68
N THR A 97 -12.70 -16.68 8.98
CA THR A 97 -12.71 -18.14 9.25
C THR A 97 -11.98 -18.49 10.54
N ARG A 98 -11.00 -17.66 10.95
CA ARG A 98 -10.10 -17.91 12.09
C ARG A 98 -9.32 -19.23 11.98
N ASP A 99 -9.14 -19.75 10.78
CA ASP A 99 -8.30 -20.93 10.59
C ASP A 99 -6.81 -20.54 10.63
N ILE A 100 -6.02 -21.21 11.48
CA ILE A 100 -4.62 -20.84 11.74
C ILE A 100 -3.78 -20.79 10.46
N GLU A 101 -3.87 -21.82 9.60
CA GLU A 101 -3.05 -21.91 8.39
C GLU A 101 -3.37 -20.81 7.37
N PRO A 102 -4.64 -20.64 6.92
CA PRO A 102 -5.01 -19.51 6.06
C PRO A 102 -4.69 -18.15 6.66
N LEU A 103 -4.89 -17.97 7.96
CA LEU A 103 -4.64 -16.70 8.64
C LEU A 103 -3.15 -16.37 8.72
N HIS A 104 -2.31 -17.38 8.96
CA HIS A 104 -0.85 -17.21 8.89
C HIS A 104 -0.40 -16.82 7.48
N ALA A 105 -0.83 -17.56 6.45
CA ALA A 105 -0.48 -17.29 5.07
C ALA A 105 -0.94 -15.89 4.62
N ALA A 106 -2.17 -15.49 4.97
CA ALA A 106 -2.69 -14.18 4.62
C ALA A 106 -1.94 -13.04 5.31
N VAL A 107 -1.50 -13.23 6.56
CA VAL A 107 -0.64 -12.25 7.26
C VAL A 107 0.71 -12.12 6.57
N GLU A 108 1.36 -13.22 6.18
CA GLU A 108 2.63 -13.18 5.44
C GLU A 108 2.49 -12.48 4.08
N GLU A 109 1.42 -12.79 3.35
CA GLU A 109 1.13 -12.17 2.05
C GLU A 109 0.85 -10.67 2.19
N ALA A 110 0.08 -10.26 3.20
CA ALA A 110 -0.17 -8.85 3.49
C ALA A 110 1.11 -8.08 3.82
N VAL A 111 2.02 -8.67 4.59
CA VAL A 111 3.34 -8.10 4.87
C VAL A 111 4.17 -7.98 3.59
N ALA A 112 4.22 -9.04 2.77
CA ALA A 112 4.97 -9.04 1.52
C ALA A 112 4.43 -8.03 0.49
N ALA A 113 3.11 -7.83 0.45
CA ALA A 113 2.47 -6.81 -0.38
C ALA A 113 2.61 -5.38 0.19
N GLY A 114 3.15 -5.22 1.40
CA GLY A 114 3.31 -3.92 2.05
C GLY A 114 1.98 -3.29 2.46
N VAL A 115 1.02 -4.10 2.89
CA VAL A 115 -0.21 -3.62 3.55
C VAL A 115 0.18 -2.93 4.87
N PRO A 116 -0.43 -1.78 5.23
CA PRO A 116 -0.12 -1.07 6.48
C PRO A 116 -0.33 -1.93 7.74
N GLU A 117 0.53 -1.77 8.74
CA GLU A 117 0.53 -2.59 9.97
C GLU A 117 -0.77 -2.43 10.77
N ASP A 118 -1.37 -1.24 10.77
CA ASP A 118 -2.67 -0.99 11.42
C ASP A 118 -3.77 -1.90 10.86
N GLU A 119 -3.71 -2.22 9.57
CA GLU A 119 -4.65 -3.16 8.93
C GLU A 119 -4.31 -4.63 9.18
N ILE A 120 -3.03 -4.96 9.39
CA ILE A 120 -2.56 -6.34 9.68
C ILE A 120 -2.78 -6.72 11.16
N SER A 121 -2.81 -5.72 12.05
CA SER A 121 -2.81 -5.90 13.50
C SER A 121 -3.90 -6.83 14.02
N ALA A 122 -5.13 -6.69 13.52
CA ALA A 122 -6.27 -7.51 13.93
C ALA A 122 -6.11 -8.99 13.52
N ALA A 123 -5.61 -9.24 12.32
CA ALA A 123 -5.35 -10.60 11.84
C ALA A 123 -4.23 -11.27 12.63
N ARG A 124 -3.15 -10.53 12.96
CA ARG A 124 -2.07 -11.02 13.85
C ARG A 124 -2.56 -11.33 15.25
N GLN A 125 -3.49 -10.54 15.78
CA GLN A 125 -4.10 -10.84 17.07
C GLN A 125 -4.93 -12.12 16.99
N ALA A 126 -5.83 -12.24 15.99
CA ALA A 126 -6.64 -13.44 15.80
C ALA A 126 -5.77 -14.70 15.63
N LEU A 127 -4.64 -14.61 14.92
CA LEU A 127 -3.70 -15.70 14.75
C LEU A 127 -3.10 -16.16 16.07
N ARG A 128 -2.64 -15.22 16.90
CA ARG A 128 -2.10 -15.52 18.24
C ARG A 128 -3.14 -16.15 19.15
N GLU A 129 -4.38 -15.64 19.13
CA GLU A 129 -5.49 -16.22 19.89
C GLU A 129 -5.76 -17.67 19.48
N GLU A 130 -5.85 -17.96 18.18
CA GLU A 130 -6.17 -19.31 17.72
C GLU A 130 -5.01 -20.29 17.92
N GLN A 131 -3.76 -19.83 17.78
CA GLN A 131 -2.57 -20.62 18.14
C GLN A 131 -2.59 -20.99 19.63
N ALA A 132 -2.87 -20.04 20.53
CA ALA A 132 -2.97 -20.31 21.96
C ALA A 132 -4.06 -21.35 22.28
N LYS A 133 -5.22 -21.25 21.62
CA LYS A 133 -6.30 -22.25 21.76
C LYS A 133 -5.88 -23.64 21.26
N SER A 134 -5.19 -23.71 20.12
CA SER A 134 -4.68 -24.96 19.58
C SER A 134 -3.70 -25.65 20.52
N ASP A 135 -2.76 -24.88 21.07
CA ASP A 135 -1.76 -25.37 22.03
C ASP A 135 -2.41 -25.82 23.35
N ALA A 136 -3.39 -25.05 23.86
CA ALA A 136 -4.15 -25.44 25.03
C ALA A 136 -4.94 -26.74 24.80
N ARG A 137 -5.61 -26.88 23.65
CA ARG A 137 -6.32 -28.12 23.26
C ARG A 137 -5.36 -29.31 23.18
N LYS A 138 -4.15 -29.12 22.65
CA LYS A 138 -3.13 -30.17 22.58
C LYS A 138 -2.69 -30.59 23.99
N THR A 139 -2.39 -29.62 24.84
CA THR A 139 -1.97 -29.85 26.23
C THR A 139 -3.06 -30.59 27.03
N LEU A 140 -4.33 -30.21 26.86
CA LEU A 140 -5.44 -30.90 27.52
C LEU A 140 -5.60 -32.35 27.05
N ARG A 141 -5.46 -32.61 25.75
CA ARG A 141 -5.50 -33.99 25.21
C ARG A 141 -4.37 -34.86 25.77
N GLU A 142 -3.17 -34.30 25.92
CA GLU A 142 -2.02 -35.00 26.50
C GLU A 142 -2.24 -35.31 28.00
N ALA A 143 -2.77 -34.35 28.77
CA ALA A 143 -3.11 -34.55 30.18
C ALA A 143 -4.21 -35.61 30.36
N LEU A 144 -5.23 -35.61 29.50
CA LEU A 144 -6.29 -36.64 29.48
C LEU A 144 -5.74 -38.03 29.18
N ALA A 145 -4.74 -38.13 28.29
CA ALA A 145 -4.09 -39.39 27.98
C ALA A 145 -3.28 -39.94 29.16
N CYS A 146 -2.62 -39.07 29.93
CA CYS A 146 -1.80 -39.45 31.08
C CYS A 146 -2.59 -39.65 32.39
N ARG A 147 -3.86 -39.20 32.44
CA ARG A 147 -4.75 -39.27 33.64
C ARG A 147 -4.15 -38.68 34.91
N GLU A 148 -3.25 -37.72 34.77
CA GLU A 148 -2.63 -37.03 35.89
C GLU A 148 -3.50 -35.85 36.33
N ILE A 149 -4.10 -35.94 37.52
CA ILE A 149 -5.07 -34.95 38.03
C ILE A 149 -4.48 -33.54 38.10
N LEU A 150 -3.22 -33.39 38.54
CA LEU A 150 -2.55 -32.09 38.60
C LEU A 150 -2.30 -31.49 37.20
N GLN A 151 -1.96 -32.35 36.23
CA GLN A 151 -1.72 -31.94 34.85
C GLN A 151 -3.03 -31.54 34.14
N LEU A 152 -4.14 -32.21 34.49
CA LEU A 152 -5.48 -31.84 34.04
C LEU A 152 -5.92 -30.47 34.57
N GLN A 153 -5.70 -30.19 35.85
CA GLN A 153 -6.04 -28.87 36.42
C GLN A 153 -5.27 -27.74 35.74
N VAL A 154 -3.95 -27.89 35.56
CA VAL A 154 -3.11 -26.89 34.89
C VAL A 154 -3.53 -26.67 33.43
N SER A 155 -3.85 -27.74 32.70
CA SER A 155 -4.26 -27.64 31.30
C SER A 155 -5.66 -27.04 31.12
N MET A 156 -6.58 -27.27 32.05
CA MET A 156 -7.89 -26.61 32.08
C MET A 156 -7.76 -25.10 32.31
N ASP A 157 -6.91 -24.68 33.25
CA ASP A 157 -6.67 -23.27 33.53
C ASP A 157 -6.04 -22.56 32.31
N ALA A 158 -5.03 -23.18 31.68
CA ALA A 158 -4.44 -22.68 30.44
C ALA A 158 -5.46 -22.60 29.28
N GLY A 159 -6.38 -23.58 29.19
CA GLY A 159 -7.48 -23.56 28.23
C GLY A 159 -8.43 -22.38 28.43
N ARG A 160 -8.76 -22.04 29.68
CA ARG A 160 -9.59 -20.88 30.00
C ARG A 160 -8.87 -19.56 29.71
N GLU A 161 -7.58 -19.47 30.02
CA GLU A 161 -6.76 -18.29 29.68
C GLU A 161 -6.65 -18.08 28.17
N ALA A 162 -6.57 -19.15 27.38
CA ALA A 162 -6.61 -19.10 25.92
C ALA A 162 -8.02 -18.82 25.34
N GLY A 163 -9.07 -18.80 26.18
CA GLY A 163 -10.45 -18.56 25.76
C GLY A 163 -11.12 -19.75 25.09
N LEU A 164 -10.78 -20.99 25.47
CA LEU A 164 -11.56 -22.18 25.11
C LEU A 164 -12.94 -22.16 25.77
N ALA A 165 -13.92 -22.85 25.17
CA ALA A 165 -15.26 -22.92 25.73
C ALA A 165 -15.27 -23.70 27.06
N GLU A 166 -16.21 -23.38 27.95
CA GLU A 166 -16.33 -24.07 29.25
C GLU A 166 -16.54 -25.58 29.08
N THR A 167 -17.28 -25.99 28.04
CA THR A 167 -17.48 -27.40 27.67
C THR A 167 -16.21 -28.12 27.25
N GLU A 168 -15.16 -27.38 26.84
CA GLU A 168 -13.85 -27.94 26.51
C GLU A 168 -12.95 -28.05 27.76
N THR A 169 -13.34 -27.45 28.89
CA THR A 169 -12.51 -27.34 30.10
C THR A 169 -13.23 -27.81 31.38
N GLN A 170 -14.17 -28.76 31.27
CA GLN A 170 -14.89 -29.45 32.35
C GLN A 170 -14.64 -30.96 32.31
#